data_AF-A0A9P7F9X7-F1
#
_entry.id   AF-A0A9P7F9X7-F1
#
_cell.length_a   1.000
_cell.length_b   1.000
_cell.length_c   1.000
_cell.angle_alpha   90.00
_cell.angle_beta   90.00
_cell.angle_gamma   90.00
#
_symmetry.space_group_name_H-M   'P 1'
#
loop_
_entity.id
_entity.type
_entity.pdbx_description
1 polymer ?
#
loop_
_entity_poly.entity_id
_entity_poly.type
_entity_poly.pdbx_seq_one_letter_code
_entity_poly.pdbx_strand_id
1 'polypeptide(L)'
;MSTPTISTFITSVVLQPIIVAITSAVLSSLLSYEIAGRLDWRPITVCVTCDILAVAVDHLKDQEVAISARGAAVVKRFAPLFHLARIFLGLNVLLLVVAFWRSPPKMTLIAVAFAAPAFLWATPLHFSRIGTVLNRFLLANDDEGEVEYDSPKAPFIIKRVPGMKAIFDGIIRGCGIFFVVNSALQLSWQSTYNAPPWMIMETVIWSTVNRTCHCIMTDVRDYDEDVKTGVPTIPVLLGSALKTRMVLSVVQAAVMIAFLRNPFIVGSSSFAIALVWILGKDSPKVYFRLSLHSQTIFIVLYAVMLAFDLL
;
A
#
# COMPACT_ATOMS: atom_id res chain seq x y z
N MET A 1 14.50 -9.80 19.33
CA MET A 1 13.43 -10.31 18.45
C MET A 1 12.65 -11.39 19.17
N SER A 2 11.33 -11.26 19.28
CA SER A 2 10.45 -12.28 19.84
C SER A 2 10.53 -13.60 19.07
N THR A 3 10.33 -14.73 19.73
CA THR A 3 10.26 -16.06 19.12
C THR A 3 9.10 -16.11 18.11
N PRO A 4 9.34 -16.50 16.84
CA PRO A 4 8.25 -16.69 15.89
C PRO A 4 7.38 -17.84 16.40
N THR A 5 6.10 -17.55 16.56
CA THR A 5 5.07 -18.52 16.88
C THR A 5 4.21 -18.76 15.63
N ILE A 6 3.44 -19.85 15.64
CA ILE A 6 2.44 -20.11 14.61
C ILE A 6 1.47 -18.93 14.49
N SER A 7 1.03 -18.38 15.64
CA SER A 7 0.14 -17.22 15.69
C SER A 7 0.76 -15.97 15.04
N THR A 8 2.03 -15.66 15.33
CA THR A 8 2.70 -14.51 14.71
C THR A 8 2.91 -14.71 13.21
N PHE A 9 3.16 -15.94 12.75
CA PHE A 9 3.27 -16.26 11.33
C PHE A 9 1.93 -16.03 10.60
N ILE A 10 0.85 -16.64 11.08
CA ILE A 10 -0.49 -16.51 10.48
C ILE A 10 -0.93 -15.05 10.49
N THR A 11 -0.69 -14.34 11.61
CA THR A 11 -1.06 -12.93 11.74
C THR A 11 -0.33 -12.06 10.73
N SER A 12 0.97 -12.28 10.51
CA SER A 12 1.79 -11.45 9.62
C SER A 12 1.58 -11.77 8.14
N VAL A 13 1.50 -13.05 7.78
CA VAL A 13 1.50 -13.52 6.38
C VAL A 13 0.10 -13.66 5.80
N VAL A 14 -0.93 -13.85 6.63
CA VAL A 14 -2.31 -14.08 6.15
C VAL A 14 -3.25 -12.98 6.62
N LEU A 15 -3.38 -12.81 7.94
CA LEU A 15 -4.39 -11.92 8.49
C LEU A 15 -4.11 -10.44 8.18
N GLN A 16 -2.87 -10.00 8.34
CA GLN A 16 -2.47 -8.63 8.07
C GLN A 16 -2.72 -8.20 6.61
N PRO A 17 -2.31 -8.98 5.59
CA PRO A 17 -2.66 -8.70 4.20
C PRO A 17 -4.17 -8.57 3.96
N ILE A 18 -4.98 -9.48 4.55
CA ILE A 18 -6.45 -9.43 4.41
C ILE A 18 -7.01 -8.15 5.04
N ILE A 19 -6.61 -7.83 6.27
CA ILE A 19 -7.03 -6.59 6.96
C ILE A 19 -6.71 -5.38 6.09
N VAL A 20 -5.48 -5.30 5.58
CA VAL A 20 -5.08 -4.19 4.73
C VAL A 20 -5.92 -4.10 3.45
N ALA A 21 -6.19 -5.23 2.80
CA ALA A 21 -6.95 -5.30 1.56
C ALA A 21 -8.44 -4.94 1.70
N ILE A 22 -9.04 -5.05 2.90
CA ILE A 22 -10.41 -4.56 3.15
C ILE A 22 -10.52 -3.06 2.84
N THR A 23 -9.49 -2.28 3.15
CA THR A 23 -9.48 -0.84 2.84
C THR A 23 -9.59 -0.60 1.34
N SER A 24 -8.84 -1.37 0.55
CA SER A 24 -8.85 -1.30 -0.91
C SER A 24 -10.15 -1.82 -1.50
N ALA A 25 -10.75 -2.86 -0.93
CA ALA A 25 -12.08 -3.33 -1.32
C ALA A 25 -13.14 -2.23 -1.16
N VAL A 26 -13.17 -1.57 -0.01
CA VAL A 26 -14.15 -0.51 0.30
C VAL A 26 -13.93 0.71 -0.59
N LEU A 27 -12.68 1.16 -0.76
CA LEU A 27 -12.37 2.33 -1.57
C LEU A 27 -12.62 2.09 -3.07
N SER A 28 -12.21 0.94 -3.62
CA SER A 28 -12.45 0.59 -5.02
C SER A 28 -13.94 0.39 -5.31
N SER A 29 -14.71 -0.15 -4.36
CA SER A 29 -16.17 -0.26 -4.47
C SER A 29 -16.83 1.11 -4.52
N LEU A 30 -16.44 2.01 -3.61
CA LEU A 30 -16.93 3.39 -3.60
C LEU A 30 -16.61 4.07 -4.94
N LEU A 31 -15.34 4.06 -5.37
CA LEU A 31 -14.94 4.71 -6.63
C LEU A 31 -15.64 4.11 -7.84
N SER A 32 -15.90 2.79 -7.85
CA SER A 32 -16.68 2.15 -8.92
C SER A 32 -18.11 2.69 -8.98
N TYR A 33 -18.75 2.79 -7.82
CA TYR A 33 -20.10 3.32 -7.72
C TYR A 33 -20.16 4.81 -8.09
N GLU A 34 -19.22 5.60 -7.60
CA GLU A 34 -19.14 7.04 -7.87
C GLU A 34 -18.89 7.36 -9.36
N ILE A 35 -18.07 6.54 -10.05
CA ILE A 35 -17.75 6.76 -11.47
C ILE A 35 -18.87 6.26 -12.40
N ALA A 36 -19.48 5.10 -12.09
CA ALA A 36 -20.34 4.39 -13.03
C ALA A 36 -21.75 4.06 -12.52
N GLY A 37 -22.11 4.47 -11.30
CA GLY A 37 -23.37 4.13 -10.63
C GLY A 37 -23.53 2.64 -10.30
N ARG A 38 -22.47 1.84 -10.46
CA ARG A 38 -22.50 0.38 -10.28
C ARG A 38 -21.18 -0.16 -9.75
N LEU A 39 -21.25 -1.29 -9.08
CA LEU A 39 -20.08 -2.03 -8.65
C LEU A 39 -19.54 -2.88 -9.82
N ASP A 40 -18.26 -2.70 -10.14
CA ASP A 40 -17.53 -3.56 -11.07
C ASP A 40 -16.50 -4.37 -10.30
N TRP A 41 -16.68 -5.69 -10.30
CA TRP A 41 -15.82 -6.60 -9.56
C TRP A 41 -14.38 -6.60 -10.07
N ARG A 42 -14.12 -6.24 -11.33
CA ARG A 42 -12.79 -6.35 -11.96
C ARG A 42 -11.74 -5.46 -11.30
N PRO A 43 -11.91 -4.11 -11.26
CA PRO A 43 -10.94 -3.25 -10.58
C PRO A 43 -10.89 -3.53 -9.07
N ILE A 44 -11.99 -3.95 -8.44
CA ILE A 44 -12.03 -4.34 -7.02
C ILE A 44 -11.12 -5.55 -6.77
N THR A 45 -11.29 -6.63 -7.54
CA THR A 45 -10.45 -7.84 -7.43
C THR A 45 -8.99 -7.53 -7.69
N VAL A 46 -8.66 -6.70 -8.68
CA VAL A 46 -7.27 -6.29 -8.94
C VAL A 46 -6.69 -5.55 -7.74
N CYS A 47 -7.37 -4.53 -7.21
CA CYS A 47 -6.86 -3.76 -6.08
C CYS A 47 -6.67 -4.62 -4.83
N VAL A 48 -7.66 -5.48 -4.51
CA VAL A 48 -7.62 -6.38 -3.34
C VAL A 48 -6.50 -7.41 -3.46
N THR A 49 -6.38 -8.10 -4.60
CA THR A 49 -5.38 -9.14 -4.79
C THR A 49 -3.97 -8.56 -4.87
N CYS A 50 -3.76 -7.41 -5.54
CA CYS A 50 -2.47 -6.71 -5.53
C CYS A 50 -2.02 -6.35 -4.12
N ASP A 51 -2.93 -5.84 -3.29
CA ASP A 51 -2.65 -5.52 -1.89
C ASP A 51 -2.27 -6.73 -1.06
N ILE A 52 -3.05 -7.81 -1.18
CA ILE A 52 -2.78 -9.07 -0.49
C ILE A 52 -1.39 -9.57 -0.89
N LEU A 53 -1.12 -9.65 -2.19
CA LEU A 53 0.16 -10.16 -2.70
C LEU A 53 1.33 -9.28 -2.26
N ALA A 54 1.21 -7.95 -2.35
CA ALA A 54 2.28 -7.03 -1.98
C ALA A 54 2.68 -7.19 -0.50
N VAL A 55 1.71 -7.20 0.41
CA VAL A 55 1.97 -7.31 1.85
C VAL A 55 2.39 -8.74 2.23
N ALA A 56 1.70 -9.76 1.69
CA ALA A 56 1.96 -11.15 2.04
C ALA A 56 3.32 -11.63 1.54
N VAL A 57 3.75 -11.22 0.32
CA VAL A 57 5.07 -11.60 -0.22
C VAL A 57 6.20 -10.97 0.59
N ASP A 58 6.10 -9.69 0.94
CA ASP A 58 7.12 -9.00 1.76
C ASP A 58 7.24 -9.67 3.14
N HIS A 59 6.11 -9.88 3.81
CA HIS A 59 6.09 -10.53 5.13
C HIS A 59 6.51 -12.01 5.09
N LEU A 60 6.15 -12.74 4.04
CA LEU A 60 6.59 -14.14 3.87
C LEU A 60 8.11 -14.21 3.76
N LYS A 61 8.72 -13.34 2.96
CA LYS A 61 10.17 -13.25 2.79
C LYS A 61 10.87 -12.90 4.11
N ASP A 62 10.33 -11.96 4.87
CA ASP A 62 10.85 -11.60 6.19
C ASP A 62 10.75 -12.76 7.19
N GLN A 63 9.64 -13.53 7.19
CA GLN A 63 9.50 -14.73 8.02
C GLN A 63 10.45 -15.85 7.58
N GLU A 64 10.66 -16.06 6.27
CA GLU A 64 11.61 -17.05 5.74
C GLU A 64 13.03 -16.77 6.25
N VAL A 65 13.48 -15.51 6.20
CA VAL A 65 14.80 -15.12 6.72
C VAL A 65 14.88 -15.33 8.24
N ALA A 66 13.88 -14.85 8.99
CA ALA A 66 13.87 -14.92 10.45
C ALA A 66 13.80 -16.36 11.00
N ILE A 67 13.06 -17.25 10.33
CA ILE A 67 12.92 -18.66 10.72
C ILE A 67 14.15 -19.46 10.28
N SER A 68 14.69 -19.20 9.08
CA SER A 68 15.90 -19.90 8.59
C SER A 68 17.12 -19.64 9.47
N ALA A 69 17.26 -18.43 10.00
CA ALA A 69 18.33 -18.08 10.95
C ALA A 69 18.29 -18.89 12.27
N ARG A 70 17.21 -19.63 12.56
CA ARG A 70 17.03 -20.42 13.79
C ARG A 70 17.34 -21.91 13.61
N GLY A 71 17.81 -22.32 12.43
CA GLY A 71 18.27 -23.68 12.15
C GLY A 71 17.19 -24.63 11.61
N ALA A 72 17.65 -25.77 11.07
CA ALA A 72 16.85 -26.68 10.26
C ALA A 72 15.64 -27.30 10.99
N ALA A 73 15.75 -27.58 12.29
CA ALA A 73 14.65 -28.16 13.08
C ALA A 73 13.44 -27.22 13.17
N VAL A 74 13.68 -25.91 13.34
CA VAL A 74 12.62 -24.90 13.36
C VAL A 74 12.02 -24.73 11.97
N VAL A 75 12.84 -24.68 10.92
CA VAL A 75 12.36 -24.62 9.53
C VAL A 75 11.42 -25.79 9.21
N LYS A 76 11.79 -27.03 9.60
CA LYS A 76 10.94 -28.21 9.40
C LYS A 76 9.58 -28.08 10.09
N ARG A 77 9.54 -27.49 11.30
CA ARG A 77 8.29 -27.24 12.04
C ARG A 77 7.37 -26.24 11.32
N PHE A 78 7.93 -25.23 10.66
CA PHE A 78 7.17 -24.19 9.95
C PHE A 78 6.89 -24.52 8.48
N ALA A 79 7.46 -25.60 7.93
CA ALA A 79 7.28 -25.98 6.52
C ALA A 79 5.80 -26.08 6.06
N PRO A 80 4.86 -26.65 6.84
CA PRO A 80 3.44 -26.66 6.46
C PRO A 80 2.83 -25.26 6.36
N LEU A 81 3.25 -24.32 7.22
CA LEU A 81 2.77 -22.94 7.19
C LEU A 81 3.30 -22.17 5.98
N PHE A 82 4.56 -22.40 5.61
CA PHE A 82 5.11 -21.87 4.36
C PHE A 82 4.36 -22.42 3.13
N HIS A 83 3.99 -23.71 3.15
CA HIS A 83 3.21 -24.29 2.07
C HIS A 83 1.80 -23.67 1.98
N LEU A 84 1.11 -23.53 3.11
CA LEU A 84 -0.18 -22.85 3.20
C LEU A 84 -0.11 -21.40 2.69
N ALA A 85 0.92 -20.65 3.09
CA ALA A 85 1.13 -19.28 2.62
C ALA A 85 1.33 -19.21 1.10
N ARG A 86 2.08 -20.15 0.51
CA ARG A 86 2.27 -20.22 -0.94
C ARG A 86 1.00 -20.59 -1.69
N ILE A 87 0.16 -21.48 -1.15
CA ILE A 87 -1.17 -21.77 -1.70
C ILE A 87 -2.04 -20.52 -1.66
N PHE A 88 -2.09 -19.82 -0.52
CA PHE A 88 -2.83 -18.57 -0.37
C PHE A 88 -2.40 -17.51 -1.38
N LEU A 89 -1.10 -17.32 -1.57
CA LEU A 89 -0.54 -16.44 -2.60
C LEU A 89 -0.92 -16.90 -4.02
N GLY A 90 -0.77 -18.20 -4.31
CA GLY A 90 -1.10 -18.77 -5.62
C GLY A 90 -2.57 -18.58 -6.01
N LEU A 91 -3.50 -18.73 -5.06
CA LEU A 91 -4.92 -18.45 -5.28
C LEU A 91 -5.17 -16.97 -5.59
N ASN A 92 -4.49 -16.05 -4.91
CA ASN A 92 -4.61 -14.62 -5.20
C ASN A 92 -4.01 -14.25 -6.57
N VAL A 93 -2.90 -14.87 -6.98
CA VAL A 93 -2.34 -14.72 -8.33
C VAL A 93 -3.34 -15.21 -9.38
N LEU A 94 -3.97 -16.37 -9.15
CA LEU A 94 -4.99 -16.89 -10.07
C LEU A 94 -6.17 -15.94 -10.22
N LEU A 95 -6.69 -15.40 -9.11
CA LEU A 95 -7.76 -14.39 -9.14
C LEU A 95 -7.34 -13.13 -9.90
N LEU A 96 -6.10 -12.65 -9.68
CA LEU A 96 -5.56 -11.48 -10.38
C LEU A 96 -5.45 -11.73 -11.89
N VAL A 97 -4.97 -12.90 -12.31
CA VAL A 97 -4.90 -13.30 -13.73
C VAL A 97 -6.30 -13.34 -14.35
N VAL A 98 -7.28 -13.93 -13.67
CA VAL A 98 -8.68 -13.95 -14.14
C VAL A 98 -9.23 -12.53 -14.27
N ALA A 99 -8.97 -11.66 -13.31
CA ALA A 99 -9.40 -10.27 -13.36
C ALA A 99 -8.77 -9.52 -14.55
N PHE A 100 -7.46 -9.66 -14.77
CA PHE A 100 -6.79 -9.06 -15.92
C PHE A 100 -7.30 -9.59 -17.26
N TRP A 101 -7.55 -10.89 -17.37
CA TRP A 101 -8.12 -11.49 -18.57
C TRP A 101 -9.49 -10.91 -18.92
N ARG A 102 -10.28 -10.55 -17.92
CA ARG A 102 -11.64 -9.99 -18.07
C ARG A 102 -11.67 -8.46 -18.16
N SER A 103 -10.50 -7.81 -18.20
CA SER A 103 -10.39 -6.36 -18.12
C SER A 103 -9.76 -5.74 -19.35
N PRO A 104 -10.00 -4.43 -19.61
CA PRO A 104 -9.33 -3.72 -20.69
C PRO A 104 -7.80 -3.74 -20.50
N PRO A 105 -7.00 -3.87 -21.59
CA PRO A 105 -5.54 -3.88 -21.49
C PRO A 105 -4.95 -2.66 -20.79
N LYS A 106 -5.59 -1.49 -20.93
CA LYS A 106 -5.23 -0.25 -20.25
C LYS A 106 -5.22 -0.41 -18.72
N MET A 107 -6.22 -1.11 -18.17
CA MET A 107 -6.31 -1.36 -16.73
C MET A 107 -5.17 -2.24 -16.25
N THR A 108 -4.83 -3.28 -17.02
CA THR A 108 -3.69 -4.15 -16.72
C THR A 108 -2.38 -3.37 -16.70
N LEU A 109 -2.13 -2.51 -17.70
CA LEU A 109 -0.92 -1.68 -17.76
C LEU A 109 -0.80 -0.75 -16.54
N ILE A 110 -1.89 -0.07 -16.18
CA ILE A 110 -1.93 0.83 -15.01
C ILE A 110 -1.73 0.03 -13.72
N ALA A 111 -2.43 -1.08 -13.55
CA ALA A 111 -2.30 -1.92 -12.36
C ALA A 111 -0.87 -2.43 -12.19
N VAL A 112 -0.23 -2.88 -13.28
CA VAL A 112 1.18 -3.31 -13.26
C VAL A 112 2.10 -2.16 -12.90
N ALA A 113 1.89 -0.96 -13.46
CA ALA A 113 2.71 0.22 -13.15
C ALA A 113 2.69 0.59 -11.66
N PHE A 114 1.54 0.45 -10.99
CA PHE A 114 1.41 0.73 -9.56
C PHE A 114 1.79 -0.45 -8.65
N ALA A 115 1.55 -1.70 -9.06
CA ALA A 115 1.83 -2.87 -8.23
C ALA A 115 3.29 -3.35 -8.33
N ALA A 116 3.95 -3.18 -9.49
CA ALA A 116 5.33 -3.64 -9.68
C ALA A 116 6.33 -3.05 -8.65
N PRO A 117 6.29 -1.75 -8.31
CA PRO A 117 7.15 -1.20 -7.25
C PRO A 117 6.96 -1.89 -5.90
N ALA A 118 5.72 -2.28 -5.56
CA ALA A 118 5.41 -2.97 -4.31
C ALA A 118 5.92 -4.42 -4.30
N PHE A 119 5.97 -5.10 -5.45
CA PHE A 119 6.58 -6.44 -5.55
C PHE A 119 8.11 -6.39 -5.52
N LEU A 120 8.70 -5.31 -6.02
CA LEU A 120 10.15 -5.10 -6.03
C LEU A 120 10.67 -4.41 -4.76
N TRP A 121 9.79 -4.17 -3.79
CA TRP A 121 10.01 -3.33 -2.62
C TRP A 121 11.28 -3.66 -1.83
N ALA A 122 11.53 -4.96 -1.61
CA ALA A 122 12.68 -5.49 -0.88
C ALA A 122 13.72 -6.18 -1.79
N THR A 123 13.61 -6.00 -3.11
CA THR A 123 14.50 -6.65 -4.08
C THR A 123 15.66 -5.71 -4.42
N PRO A 124 16.92 -6.15 -4.28
CA PRO A 124 18.07 -5.37 -4.72
C PRO A 124 18.05 -5.21 -6.24
N LEU A 125 17.81 -3.99 -6.69
CA LEU A 125 17.84 -3.61 -8.09
C LEU A 125 19.27 -3.22 -8.46
N HIS A 126 19.92 -4.06 -9.25
CA HIS A 126 21.22 -3.78 -9.84
C HIS A 126 21.02 -3.03 -11.15
N PHE A 127 20.93 -1.70 -11.08
CA PHE A 127 20.81 -0.85 -12.26
C PHE A 127 22.00 -0.97 -13.22
N SER A 128 23.16 -1.45 -12.74
CA SER A 128 24.29 -1.79 -13.61
C SER A 128 23.90 -2.80 -14.69
N ARG A 129 23.13 -3.85 -14.35
CA ARG A 129 22.67 -4.86 -15.33
C ARG A 129 21.62 -4.32 -16.31
N ILE A 130 20.73 -3.44 -15.85
CA ILE A 130 19.71 -2.82 -16.72
C ILE A 130 20.41 -1.88 -17.70
N GLY A 131 21.38 -1.09 -17.23
CA GLY A 131 22.24 -0.26 -18.08
C GLY A 131 23.04 -1.09 -19.09
N THR A 132 23.59 -2.25 -18.71
CA THR A 132 24.30 -3.13 -19.66
C THR A 132 23.37 -3.72 -20.73
N VAL A 133 22.13 -4.08 -20.37
CA VAL A 133 21.16 -4.63 -21.33
C VAL A 133 20.61 -3.54 -22.25
N LEU A 134 20.30 -2.36 -21.70
CA LEU A 134 19.85 -1.21 -22.48
C LEU A 134 20.96 -0.69 -23.40
N ASN A 135 22.20 -0.60 -22.90
CA ASN A 135 23.36 -0.28 -23.73
C ASN A 135 23.63 -1.36 -24.76
N ARG A 136 23.50 -2.66 -24.46
CA ARG A 136 23.61 -3.70 -25.51
C ARG A 136 22.50 -3.61 -26.57
N PHE A 137 21.32 -3.14 -26.21
CA PHE A 137 20.23 -2.93 -27.16
C PHE A 137 20.36 -1.64 -27.96
N LEU A 138 20.98 -0.59 -27.39
CA LEU A 138 21.16 0.72 -28.02
C LEU A 138 22.49 0.86 -28.77
N LEU A 139 23.57 0.20 -28.31
CA LEU A 139 24.92 0.18 -28.89
C LEU A 139 25.17 -1.07 -29.76
N ALA A 140 24.14 -1.80 -30.18
CA ALA A 140 24.30 -2.88 -31.17
C ALA A 140 24.76 -2.37 -32.56
N ASN A 141 24.96 -1.05 -32.73
CA ASN A 141 25.38 -0.40 -33.97
C ASN A 141 26.64 0.47 -33.87
N ASP A 142 27.25 0.66 -32.70
CA ASP A 142 28.47 1.47 -32.59
C ASP A 142 29.56 0.66 -31.86
N ASP A 143 30.48 0.13 -32.67
CA ASP A 143 31.79 -0.31 -32.23
C ASP A 143 32.58 0.95 -31.81
N GLU A 144 32.86 1.07 -30.51
CA GLU A 144 34.11 1.55 -29.89
C GLU A 144 33.84 2.21 -28.53
N GLY A 145 34.63 1.80 -27.52
CA GLY A 145 34.75 2.52 -26.25
C GLY A 145 34.56 1.61 -25.03
N GLU A 146 35.68 1.09 -24.51
CA GLU A 146 35.74 0.51 -23.17
C GLU A 146 35.37 1.58 -22.14
N VAL A 147 34.18 1.45 -21.54
CA VAL A 147 33.79 2.27 -20.38
C VAL A 147 34.20 1.54 -19.11
N GLU A 148 35.24 2.07 -18.48
CA GLU A 148 35.76 1.68 -17.17
C GLU A 148 34.63 1.73 -16.11
N TYR A 149 34.20 0.56 -15.62
CA TYR A 149 33.15 0.46 -14.62
C TYR A 149 33.72 0.69 -13.22
N ASP A 150 33.67 1.95 -12.81
CA ASP A 150 33.98 2.44 -11.47
C ASP A 150 33.05 1.79 -10.42
N SER A 151 33.63 1.15 -9.41
CA SER A 151 33.10 0.60 -8.14
C SER A 151 31.67 0.03 -8.08
N PRO A 152 31.43 -1.16 -7.46
CA PRO A 152 30.08 -1.69 -7.29
C PRO A 152 29.23 -0.77 -6.41
N LYS A 153 28.43 0.10 -7.04
CA LYS A 153 27.39 0.90 -6.38
C LYS A 153 26.48 -0.07 -5.63
N ALA A 154 26.30 0.18 -4.32
CA ALA A 154 25.43 -0.61 -3.47
C ALA A 154 24.05 -0.82 -4.14
N PRO A 155 23.46 -2.01 -4.04
CA PRO A 155 22.21 -2.31 -4.73
C PRO A 155 21.11 -1.33 -4.30
N PHE A 156 20.39 -0.78 -5.27
CA PHE A 156 19.26 0.09 -4.98
C PHE A 156 18.10 -0.75 -4.47
N ILE A 157 17.55 -0.38 -3.34
CA ILE A 157 16.41 -1.07 -2.72
C ILE A 157 15.33 -0.02 -2.49
N ILE A 158 14.15 -0.19 -3.11
CA ILE A 158 13.04 0.80 -3.07
C ILE A 158 12.67 1.13 -1.62
N LYS A 159 12.54 0.11 -0.75
CA LYS A 159 12.21 0.32 0.68
C LYS A 159 13.26 1.08 1.48
N ARG A 160 14.48 1.29 0.94
CA ARG A 160 15.57 2.03 1.59
C ARG A 160 15.72 3.46 1.07
N VAL A 161 14.86 3.90 0.14
CA VAL A 161 14.85 5.31 -0.28
C VAL A 161 14.35 6.16 0.90
N PRO A 162 15.13 7.15 1.38
CA PRO A 162 14.79 7.94 2.55
C PRO A 162 13.40 8.57 2.48
N GLY A 163 12.55 8.27 3.47
CA GLY A 163 11.22 8.87 3.63
C GLY A 163 10.16 8.42 2.61
N MET A 164 10.56 7.72 1.55
CA MET A 164 9.67 7.44 0.42
C MET A 164 8.78 6.22 0.63
N LYS A 165 9.10 5.34 1.60
CA LYS A 165 8.33 4.13 1.92
C LYS A 165 6.83 4.44 2.11
N ALA A 166 6.50 5.39 2.99
CA ALA A 166 5.11 5.74 3.26
C ALA A 166 4.44 6.57 2.15
N ILE A 167 5.24 7.35 1.41
CA ILE A 167 4.75 8.14 0.28
C ILE A 167 4.35 7.23 -0.87
N PHE A 168 5.19 6.26 -1.24
CA PHE A 168 4.87 5.27 -2.27
C PHE A 168 3.66 4.43 -1.89
N ASP A 169 3.53 3.97 -0.64
CA ASP A 169 2.33 3.22 -0.23
C ASP A 169 1.05 4.06 -0.38
N GLY A 170 1.11 5.36 -0.05
CA GLY A 170 -0.01 6.28 -0.26
C GLY A 170 -0.32 6.52 -1.74
N ILE A 171 0.68 6.69 -2.61
CA ILE A 171 0.47 6.89 -4.05
C ILE A 171 -0.11 5.62 -4.69
N ILE A 172 0.45 4.45 -4.39
CA ILE A 172 0.02 3.17 -4.96
C ILE A 172 -1.43 2.87 -4.57
N ARG A 173 -1.80 3.12 -3.31
CA ARG A 173 -3.14 2.79 -2.80
C ARG A 173 -4.16 3.91 -3.01
N GLY A 174 -3.80 5.16 -2.79
CA GLY A 174 -4.72 6.29 -2.95
C GLY A 174 -4.97 6.60 -4.42
N CYS A 175 -3.91 7.02 -5.13
CA CYS A 175 -4.02 7.36 -6.55
C CYS A 175 -4.17 6.12 -7.44
N GLY A 176 -3.39 5.06 -7.18
CA GLY A 176 -3.37 3.87 -8.04
C GLY A 176 -4.72 3.17 -8.13
N ILE A 177 -5.47 3.07 -7.02
CA ILE A 177 -6.82 2.49 -7.02
C ILE A 177 -7.75 3.29 -7.94
N PHE A 178 -7.72 4.61 -7.87
CA PHE A 178 -8.52 5.45 -8.78
C PHE A 178 -8.17 5.22 -10.24
N PHE A 179 -6.88 5.21 -10.61
CA PHE A 179 -6.50 4.99 -12.00
C PHE A 179 -6.91 3.61 -12.50
N VAL A 180 -6.79 2.57 -11.67
CA VAL A 180 -7.26 1.22 -11.99
C VAL A 180 -8.78 1.23 -12.22
N VAL A 181 -9.57 1.76 -11.29
CA VAL A 181 -11.04 1.84 -11.41
C VAL A 181 -11.45 2.65 -12.64
N ASN A 182 -10.90 3.86 -12.80
CA ASN A 182 -11.21 4.73 -13.93
C ASN A 182 -10.86 4.06 -15.28
N SER A 183 -9.73 3.37 -15.36
CA SER A 183 -9.33 2.67 -16.59
C SER A 183 -10.20 1.46 -16.95
N ALA A 184 -10.85 0.85 -15.95
CA ALA A 184 -11.84 -0.20 -16.18
C ALA A 184 -13.18 0.37 -16.65
N LEU A 185 -13.52 1.59 -16.22
CA LEU A 185 -14.85 2.19 -16.31
C LEU A 185 -14.96 3.38 -17.29
N GLN A 186 -13.87 3.81 -17.94
CA GLN A 186 -13.80 4.99 -18.81
C GLN A 186 -14.82 5.03 -19.98
N LEU A 187 -15.54 3.95 -20.24
CA LEU A 187 -16.63 3.88 -21.21
C LEU A 187 -18.02 4.23 -20.62
N SER A 188 -18.12 4.56 -19.34
CA SER A 188 -19.39 4.82 -18.63
C SER A 188 -19.59 6.26 -18.16
N TRP A 189 -18.87 7.23 -18.76
CA TRP A 189 -19.01 8.67 -18.46
C TRP A 189 -20.31 9.28 -19.02
N GLN A 190 -21.43 8.63 -18.74
CA GLN A 190 -22.78 9.15 -18.85
C GLN A 190 -23.52 8.80 -17.55
N SER A 191 -22.96 9.19 -16.40
CA SER A 191 -23.72 9.16 -15.16
C SER A 191 -24.50 10.45 -15.05
N THR A 192 -25.77 10.38 -15.45
CA THR A 192 -26.83 11.37 -15.21
C THR A 192 -27.32 11.39 -13.76
N TYR A 193 -26.65 10.69 -12.84
CA TYR A 193 -27.02 10.64 -11.43
C TYR A 193 -26.40 11.80 -10.66
N ASN A 194 -27.22 12.35 -9.74
CA ASN A 194 -26.95 13.47 -8.84
C ASN A 194 -25.47 13.63 -8.49
N ALA A 195 -24.96 14.86 -8.60
CA ALA A 195 -23.58 15.19 -8.24
C ALA A 195 -23.28 14.64 -6.84
N PRO A 196 -22.39 13.64 -6.72
CA PRO A 196 -22.11 13.06 -5.42
C PRO A 196 -21.53 14.11 -4.48
N PRO A 197 -21.68 13.96 -3.15
CA PRO A 197 -21.12 14.88 -2.17
C PRO A 197 -19.58 14.89 -2.11
N TRP A 198 -18.94 14.07 -2.95
CA TRP A 198 -17.50 13.94 -3.08
C TRP A 198 -17.12 14.16 -4.53
N MET A 199 -16.28 15.15 -4.81
CA MET A 199 -15.62 15.14 -6.10
C MET A 199 -14.58 14.02 -6.09
N ILE A 200 -14.46 13.29 -7.22
CA ILE A 200 -13.45 12.23 -7.42
C ILE A 200 -12.05 12.69 -6.96
N MET A 201 -11.69 13.93 -7.26
CA MET A 201 -10.39 14.50 -6.86
C MET A 201 -10.24 14.64 -5.35
N GLU A 202 -11.30 14.99 -4.62
CA GLU A 202 -11.27 15.05 -3.14
C GLU A 202 -10.99 13.66 -2.58
N THR A 203 -11.71 12.64 -3.07
CA THR A 203 -11.51 11.24 -2.66
C THR A 203 -10.10 10.75 -2.94
N VAL A 204 -9.54 11.06 -4.11
CA VAL A 204 -8.16 10.67 -4.47
C VAL A 204 -7.12 11.35 -3.60
N ILE A 205 -7.22 12.68 -3.42
CA ILE A 205 -6.25 13.45 -2.64
C ILE A 205 -6.31 13.03 -1.17
N TRP A 206 -7.51 12.99 -0.59
CA TRP A 206 -7.72 12.55 0.79
C TRP A 206 -7.26 11.11 1.00
N SER A 207 -7.58 10.17 0.10
CA SER A 207 -7.12 8.78 0.19
C SER A 207 -5.60 8.67 0.24
N THR A 208 -4.91 9.33 -0.69
CA THR A 208 -3.45 9.31 -0.76
C THR A 208 -2.83 9.89 0.51
N VAL A 209 -3.26 11.10 0.91
CA VAL A 209 -2.67 11.79 2.08
C VAL A 209 -2.95 11.01 3.35
N ASN A 210 -4.18 10.56 3.56
CA ASN A 210 -4.56 9.84 4.78
C ASN A 210 -3.79 8.51 4.87
N ARG A 211 -3.68 7.77 3.77
CA ARG A 211 -2.91 6.51 3.75
C ARG A 211 -1.45 6.75 4.07
N THR A 212 -0.81 7.73 3.44
CA THR A 212 0.57 8.12 3.76
C THR A 212 0.73 8.46 5.24
N CYS A 213 -0.20 9.23 5.81
CA CYS A 213 -0.16 9.61 7.22
C CYS A 213 -0.24 8.40 8.16
N HIS A 214 -1.13 7.45 7.90
CA HIS A 214 -1.24 6.23 8.72
C HIS A 214 -0.03 5.30 8.59
N CYS A 215 0.61 5.26 7.41
CA CYS A 215 1.86 4.52 7.23
C CYS A 215 3.01 5.15 8.03
N ILE A 216 3.15 6.48 7.98
CA ILE A 216 4.12 7.21 8.80
C ILE A 216 3.84 7.00 10.30
N MET A 217 2.57 7.01 10.71
CA MET A 217 2.19 6.75 12.11
C MET A 217 2.59 5.33 12.56
N THR A 218 2.57 4.35 11.66
CA THR A 218 3.09 3.01 11.95
C THR A 218 4.61 3.04 12.11
N ASP A 219 5.33 3.80 11.27
CA ASP A 219 6.77 4.00 11.42
C ASP A 219 7.12 4.75 12.73
N VAL A 220 6.24 5.63 13.25
CA VAL A 220 6.42 6.27 14.58
C VAL A 220 6.46 5.24 15.71
N ARG A 221 5.66 4.16 15.62
CA ARG A 221 5.72 3.06 16.59
C ARG A 221 7.04 2.31 16.51
N ASP A 222 7.52 2.10 15.29
CA ASP A 222 8.72 1.32 15.00
C ASP A 222 10.02 2.13 15.03
N TYR A 223 9.94 3.40 15.45
CA TYR A 223 11.06 4.34 15.46
C TYR A 223 12.35 3.77 16.07
N ASP A 224 12.29 3.18 17.27
CA ASP A 224 13.49 2.65 17.94
C ASP A 224 14.10 1.45 17.19
N GLU A 225 13.27 0.65 16.50
CA GLU A 225 13.70 -0.48 15.69
C GLU A 225 14.28 -0.01 14.34
N ASP A 226 13.63 0.96 13.71
CA ASP A 226 14.09 1.58 12.44
C ASP A 226 15.43 2.30 12.62
N VAL A 227 15.63 3.01 13.74
CA VAL A 227 16.93 3.63 14.09
C VAL A 227 18.02 2.55 14.21
N LYS A 228 17.74 1.45 14.92
CA LYS A 228 18.70 0.35 15.13
C LYS A 228 19.04 -0.39 13.83
N THR A 229 18.08 -0.52 12.94
CA THR A 229 18.22 -1.27 11.67
C THR A 229 18.65 -0.38 10.50
N GLY A 230 18.76 0.94 10.72
CA GLY A 230 19.17 1.90 9.70
C GLY A 230 18.14 2.09 8.58
N VAL A 231 16.85 1.89 8.87
CA VAL A 231 15.77 2.13 7.91
C VAL A 231 15.41 3.61 7.93
N PRO A 232 15.58 4.36 6.82
CA PRO A 232 15.42 5.81 6.82
C PRO A 232 13.94 6.23 6.68
N THR A 233 13.09 5.89 7.64
CA THR A 233 11.68 6.31 7.67
C THR A 233 11.54 7.80 8.03
N ILE A 234 10.39 8.42 7.73
CA ILE A 234 10.17 9.86 8.02
C ILE A 234 10.44 10.20 9.50
N PRO A 235 10.00 9.41 10.50
CA PRO A 235 10.34 9.66 11.89
C PRO A 235 11.84 9.68 12.18
N VAL A 236 12.60 8.76 11.55
CA VAL A 236 14.06 8.68 11.66
C VAL A 236 14.72 9.91 11.03
N LEU A 237 14.27 10.32 9.85
CA LEU A 237 14.78 11.52 9.17
C LEU A 237 14.52 12.81 9.95
N LEU A 238 13.39 12.90 10.65
CA LEU A 238 13.08 14.03 11.53
C LEU A 238 13.78 13.93 12.89
N GLY A 239 14.39 12.78 13.20
CA GLY A 239 15.04 12.47 14.48
C GLY A 239 14.08 12.53 15.67
N SER A 240 12.77 12.42 15.44
CA SER A 240 11.77 12.59 16.50
C SER A 240 10.39 12.07 16.12
N ALA A 241 9.87 11.16 16.94
CA ALA A 241 8.47 10.75 16.93
C ALA A 241 7.51 11.93 17.17
N LEU A 242 7.84 12.85 18.09
CA LEU A 242 7.00 14.00 18.43
C LEU A 242 6.87 14.98 17.25
N LYS A 243 7.99 15.34 16.62
CA LYS A 243 7.97 16.21 15.43
C LYS A 243 7.12 15.58 14.33
N THR A 244 7.22 14.27 14.15
CA THR A 244 6.41 13.55 13.16
C THR A 244 4.92 13.65 13.46
N ARG A 245 4.50 13.45 14.72
CA ARG A 245 3.09 13.60 15.12
C ARG A 245 2.55 15.00 14.85
N MET A 246 3.35 16.03 15.10
CA MET A 246 3.00 17.42 14.77
C MET A 246 2.80 17.60 13.27
N VAL A 247 3.74 17.11 12.45
CA VAL A 247 3.63 17.16 10.98
C VAL A 247 2.38 16.43 10.49
N LEU A 248 2.11 15.22 10.98
CA LEU A 248 0.91 14.46 10.62
C LEU A 248 -0.37 15.22 10.99
N SER A 249 -0.40 15.88 12.14
CA SER A 249 -1.55 16.67 12.57
C SER A 249 -1.78 17.88 11.66
N VAL A 250 -0.70 18.60 11.31
CA VAL A 250 -0.76 19.75 10.41
C VAL A 250 -1.22 19.34 9.01
N VAL A 251 -0.70 18.24 8.47
CA VAL A 251 -1.08 17.74 7.15
C VAL A 251 -2.56 17.35 7.12
N GLN A 252 -3.06 16.63 8.14
CA GLN A 252 -4.47 16.27 8.22
C GLN A 252 -5.38 17.49 8.45
N ALA A 253 -4.93 18.47 9.24
CA ALA A 253 -5.66 19.73 9.40
C ALA A 253 -5.73 20.53 8.08
N ALA A 254 -4.67 20.51 7.28
CA ALA A 254 -4.67 21.13 5.95
C ALA A 254 -5.66 20.45 4.99
N VAL A 255 -5.73 19.11 5.00
CA VAL A 255 -6.74 18.34 4.24
C VAL A 255 -8.15 18.69 4.69
N MET A 256 -8.37 18.77 6.01
CA MET A 256 -9.65 19.17 6.59
C MET A 256 -10.09 20.57 6.15
N ILE A 257 -9.17 21.54 6.11
CA ILE A 257 -9.45 22.91 5.64
C ILE A 257 -9.72 22.93 4.14
N ALA A 258 -8.92 22.22 3.35
CA ALA A 258 -9.08 22.16 1.89
C ALA A 258 -10.43 21.56 1.46
N PHE A 259 -10.97 20.62 2.24
CA PHE A 259 -12.22 19.92 1.96
C PHE A 259 -13.27 20.14 3.07
N LEU A 260 -13.30 21.35 3.65
CA LEU A 260 -14.15 21.67 4.82
C LEU A 260 -15.65 21.43 4.59
N ARG A 261 -16.09 21.46 3.33
CA ARG A 261 -17.49 21.23 2.94
C ARG A 261 -17.87 19.75 2.92
N ASN A 262 -16.90 18.84 2.97
CA ASN A 262 -17.14 17.40 2.98
C ASN A 262 -17.04 16.86 4.43
N PRO A 263 -18.18 16.63 5.10
CA PRO A 263 -18.19 16.26 6.52
C PRO A 263 -17.50 14.92 6.80
N PHE A 264 -17.44 14.03 5.82
CA PHE A 264 -16.78 12.73 5.95
C PHE A 264 -15.26 12.86 5.90
N ILE A 265 -14.72 13.72 5.03
CA ILE A 265 -13.29 14.03 5.00
C ILE A 265 -12.88 14.76 6.28
N VAL A 266 -13.69 15.73 6.73
CA VAL A 266 -13.45 16.45 7.98
C VAL A 266 -13.46 15.52 9.18
N GLY A 267 -14.49 14.66 9.29
CA GLY A 267 -14.61 13.67 10.36
C GLY A 267 -13.46 12.66 10.36
N SER A 268 -13.10 12.13 9.18
CA SER A 268 -11.97 11.20 9.05
C SER A 268 -10.63 11.84 9.39
N SER A 269 -10.39 13.07 8.93
CA SER A 269 -9.13 13.79 9.22
C SER A 269 -9.03 14.12 10.71
N SER A 270 -10.13 14.53 11.34
CA SER A 270 -10.20 14.77 12.79
C SER A 270 -9.93 13.49 13.58
N PHE A 271 -10.52 12.37 13.15
CA PHE A 271 -10.26 11.06 13.74
C PHE A 271 -8.81 10.62 13.57
N ALA A 272 -8.22 10.84 12.40
CA ALA A 272 -6.80 10.53 12.15
C ALA A 272 -5.87 11.37 13.05
N ILE A 273 -6.16 12.66 13.24
CA ILE A 273 -5.43 13.53 14.18
C ILE A 273 -5.52 12.95 15.60
N ALA A 274 -6.72 12.60 16.07
CA ALA A 274 -6.89 12.00 17.39
C ALA A 274 -6.04 10.72 17.56
N LEU A 275 -6.05 9.84 16.56
CA LEU A 275 -5.26 8.60 16.57
C LEU A 275 -3.75 8.84 16.63
N VAL A 276 -3.24 9.87 15.95
CA VAL A 276 -1.80 10.25 16.00
C VAL A 276 -1.35 10.57 17.44
N TRP A 277 -2.24 11.12 18.26
CA TRP A 277 -1.94 11.47 19.65
C TRP A 277 -2.25 10.36 20.64
N ILE A 278 -3.28 9.55 20.38
CA ILE A 278 -3.67 8.42 21.24
C ILE A 278 -2.70 7.24 21.07
N LEU A 279 -2.25 6.95 19.84
CA LEU A 279 -1.43 5.77 19.56
C LEU A 279 0.05 6.04 19.81
N GLY A 280 0.58 5.36 20.83
CA GLY A 280 1.95 5.42 21.35
C GLY A 280 2.88 4.34 20.81
N LYS A 281 4.19 4.50 21.08
CA LYS A 281 5.18 3.42 20.94
C LYS A 281 4.78 2.16 21.74
N ASP A 282 4.12 2.37 22.88
CA ASP A 282 3.69 1.31 23.78
C ASP A 282 2.33 0.71 23.38
N SER A 283 1.65 1.30 22.38
CA SER A 283 0.37 0.80 21.93
C SER A 283 0.51 -0.51 21.15
N PRO A 284 -0.36 -1.51 21.42
CA PRO A 284 -0.38 -2.76 20.67
C PRO A 284 -0.45 -2.56 19.15
N LYS A 285 0.29 -3.39 18.39
CA LYS A 285 0.31 -3.35 16.92
C LYS A 285 -1.09 -3.44 16.30
N VAL A 286 -2.03 -4.09 16.98
CA VAL A 286 -3.42 -4.21 16.50
C VAL A 286 -4.13 -2.87 16.37
N TYR A 287 -3.86 -1.90 17.25
CA TYR A 287 -4.50 -0.59 17.17
C TYR A 287 -3.99 0.24 15.98
N PHE A 288 -2.72 0.10 15.62
CA PHE A 288 -2.19 0.68 14.39
C PHE A 288 -2.80 0.02 13.14
N ARG A 289 -3.04 -1.29 13.16
CA ARG A 289 -3.77 -1.97 12.07
C ARG A 289 -5.19 -1.41 11.91
N LEU A 290 -5.91 -1.28 13.02
CA LEU A 290 -7.26 -0.71 13.03
C LEU A 290 -7.28 0.75 12.57
N SER A 291 -6.22 1.52 12.87
CA SER A 291 -6.12 2.92 12.43
C SER A 291 -6.15 3.07 10.91
N LEU A 292 -5.64 2.08 10.16
CA LEU A 292 -5.65 2.09 8.69
C LEU A 292 -7.08 2.06 8.12
N HIS A 293 -8.07 1.66 8.92
CA HIS A 293 -9.49 1.63 8.56
C HIS A 293 -10.23 2.93 8.87
N SER A 294 -9.53 4.02 9.22
CA SER A 294 -10.16 5.32 9.40
C SER A 294 -11.03 5.70 8.20
N GLN A 295 -10.54 5.53 6.97
CA GLN A 295 -11.33 5.82 5.76
C GLN A 295 -12.49 4.85 5.58
N THR A 296 -12.26 3.57 5.83
CA THR A 296 -13.28 2.53 5.71
C THR A 296 -14.52 2.85 6.53
N ILE A 297 -14.33 3.30 7.78
CA ILE A 297 -15.44 3.66 8.67
C ILE A 297 -16.28 4.78 8.07
N PHE A 298 -15.65 5.89 7.63
CA PHE A 298 -16.39 7.04 7.10
C PHE A 298 -17.01 6.78 5.73
N ILE A 299 -16.38 5.94 4.90
CA ILE A 299 -16.95 5.50 3.61
C ILE A 299 -18.20 4.63 3.85
N VAL A 300 -18.14 3.69 4.81
CA VAL A 300 -19.29 2.85 5.15
C VAL A 300 -20.43 3.70 5.73
N LEU A 301 -20.11 4.66 6.62
CA LEU A 301 -21.11 5.60 7.14
C LEU A 301 -21.77 6.39 6.02
N TYR A 302 -20.99 6.91 5.07
CA TYR A 302 -21.53 7.59 3.89
C TYR A 302 -22.47 6.68 3.09
N ALA A 303 -22.04 5.46 2.75
CA ALA A 303 -22.86 4.52 1.99
C ALA A 303 -24.17 4.16 2.70
N VAL A 304 -24.13 4.02 4.03
CA VAL A 304 -25.32 3.80 4.86
C VAL A 304 -26.24 5.02 4.82
N MET A 305 -25.71 6.22 5.06
CA MET A 305 -26.51 7.45 5.04
C MET A 305 -27.17 7.68 3.68
N LEU A 306 -26.44 7.40 2.59
CA LEU A 306 -26.97 7.47 1.22
C LEU A 306 -28.09 6.44 1.01
N ALA A 307 -27.93 5.20 1.48
CA ALA A 307 -28.94 4.15 1.33
C ALA A 307 -30.23 4.41 2.12
N PHE A 308 -30.18 5.28 3.13
CA PHE A 308 -31.32 5.67 3.96
C PHE A 308 -31.88 7.07 3.61
N ASP A 309 -31.44 7.68 2.50
CA ASP A 309 -31.84 9.03 2.07
C ASP A 309 -31.64 10.11 3.18
N LEU A 310 -30.55 9.99 3.94
CA LEU A 310 -30.19 10.89 5.05
C LEU A 310 -29.25 12.04 4.63
N LEU A 311 -28.98 12.20 3.33
CA LEU A 311 -28.08 13.19 2.73
C LEU A 311 -28.84 14.04 1.71
#